data_AF-A0A1F5N600-F1
#
_entry.id   AF-A0A1F5N600-F1
#
_cell.length_a   1.000
_cell.length_b   1.000
_cell.length_c   1.000
_cell.angle_alpha   90.00
_cell.angle_beta   90.00
_cell.angle_gamma   90.00
#
_symmetry.space_group_name_H-M   'P 1'
#
loop_
_entity.id
_entity.type
_entity.pdbx_description
1 polymer ?
#
loop_
_entity_poly.entity_id
_entity_poly.type
_entity_poly.pdbx_seq_one_letter_code
_entity_poly.pdbx_strand_id
1 'polypeptide(L)'
;MYNFKEAVLGPDFAKDKLKDFRQLIDRSLSFVVVSMPGVGVSYFLRYLASQNFARFFHIDLYSLASLTQHELYKLILLELGGKDGKKTDEQMLEETGNILKGLSGKYEKIVLIFSRFDQLKKEFNSRFLSNIQSLTNVAPGKLVLIFTAIKPLNELTPDALSGGNLNFYSENYYFTPYSKEDLKKILEIEPGRLTSKENLEKLLDLSCGHNQLLHILLSSQKQQNLLLDQFVKLQLKEFVDYLNYYQRKTLQKIVLGKTVTEVDDYLLNVGMIKNSKFQIPSSKFQTFTPLLSEYIKTNLPVNLPVKESKLFKLLRNKMGSVVSKDEIFAQVWPEKSEDVTGKSDLPTDWALDALIYRLRKHPFMKANNYIIESQKKVGYTLIQT
;
A
#
# COMPACT_ATOMS: atom_id res chain seq x y z
N MET A 1 -6.22 6.73 -30.79
CA MET A 1 -5.04 6.21 -30.06
C MET A 1 -4.86 7.16 -28.89
N TYR A 2 -4.65 6.66 -27.67
CA TYR A 2 -4.50 7.54 -26.52
C TYR A 2 -3.27 8.45 -26.70
N ASN A 3 -3.39 9.72 -26.33
CA ASN A 3 -2.26 10.66 -26.31
C ASN A 3 -1.66 10.70 -24.90
N PHE A 4 -1.21 9.55 -24.41
CA PHE A 4 -0.57 9.43 -23.10
C PHE A 4 0.87 9.95 -23.18
N LYS A 5 1.30 10.68 -22.15
CA LYS A 5 2.68 11.19 -22.07
C LYS A 5 3.68 10.03 -21.97
N GLU A 6 3.25 8.93 -21.38
CA GLU A 6 4.01 7.71 -21.18
C GLU A 6 4.45 7.05 -22.49
N ALA A 7 3.84 7.39 -23.63
CA ALA A 7 4.26 6.90 -24.95
C ALA A 7 5.73 7.24 -25.30
N VAL A 8 6.30 8.29 -24.69
CA VAL A 8 7.69 8.73 -24.96
C VAL A 8 8.76 7.96 -24.16
N LEU A 9 8.37 7.07 -23.24
CA LEU A 9 9.30 6.33 -22.36
C LEU A 9 10.22 5.35 -23.13
N GLY A 10 9.95 5.12 -24.41
CA GLY A 10 10.77 4.32 -25.31
C GLY A 10 10.59 2.81 -25.15
N PRO A 11 11.19 2.00 -26.04
CA PRO A 11 11.01 0.54 -26.07
C PRO A 11 11.71 -0.20 -24.94
N ASP A 12 12.72 0.42 -24.32
CA ASP A 12 13.49 -0.19 -23.22
C ASP A 12 12.90 0.11 -21.83
N PHE A 13 11.74 0.76 -21.75
CA PHE A 13 11.07 1.01 -20.47
C PHE A 13 10.35 -0.24 -19.97
N ALA A 14 10.67 -0.67 -18.75
CA ALA A 14 10.05 -1.79 -18.05
C ALA A 14 9.98 -3.07 -18.92
N LYS A 15 11.04 -3.35 -19.68
CA LYS A 15 11.10 -4.39 -20.73
C LYS A 15 10.67 -5.77 -20.24
N ASP A 16 11.11 -6.17 -19.04
CA ASP A 16 10.74 -7.45 -18.45
C ASP A 16 9.24 -7.52 -18.16
N LYS A 17 8.68 -6.46 -17.56
CA LYS A 17 7.24 -6.36 -17.30
C LYS A 17 6.44 -6.35 -18.60
N LEU A 18 6.89 -5.63 -19.63
CA LEU A 18 6.24 -5.60 -20.94
C LEU A 18 6.21 -7.00 -21.58
N LYS A 19 7.32 -7.74 -21.48
CA LYS A 19 7.41 -9.12 -21.96
C LYS A 19 6.42 -10.03 -21.22
N ASP A 20 6.37 -9.96 -19.90
CA ASP A 20 5.45 -10.76 -19.09
C ASP A 20 3.99 -10.45 -19.43
N PHE A 21 3.62 -9.17 -19.53
CA PHE A 21 2.28 -8.76 -19.90
C PHE A 21 1.90 -9.23 -21.30
N ARG A 22 2.83 -9.19 -22.25
CA ARG A 22 2.57 -9.73 -23.60
C ARG A 22 2.26 -11.22 -23.55
N GLN A 23 3.06 -12.00 -22.81
CA GLN A 23 2.81 -13.44 -22.66
C GLN A 23 1.46 -13.73 -22.00
N LEU A 24 1.07 -12.95 -20.99
CA LEU A 24 -0.24 -13.05 -20.35
C LEU A 24 -1.38 -12.69 -21.30
N ILE A 25 -1.25 -11.62 -22.07
CA ILE A 25 -2.24 -11.20 -23.07
C ILE A 25 -2.41 -12.27 -24.17
N ASP A 26 -1.33 -12.96 -24.53
CA ASP A 26 -1.40 -14.00 -25.55
C ASP A 26 -2.13 -15.26 -25.04
N ARG A 27 -1.91 -15.66 -23.77
CA ARG A 27 -2.39 -16.94 -23.21
C ARG A 27 -3.69 -16.86 -22.38
N SER A 28 -4.00 -15.70 -21.80
CA SER A 28 -5.06 -15.57 -20.80
C SER A 28 -6.30 -14.84 -21.34
N LEU A 29 -7.49 -15.22 -20.86
CA LEU A 29 -8.73 -14.46 -21.08
C LEU A 29 -8.81 -13.22 -20.18
N SER A 30 -8.30 -13.34 -18.97
CA SER A 30 -8.29 -12.26 -17.98
C SER A 30 -7.23 -12.48 -16.93
N PHE A 31 -6.65 -11.42 -16.38
CA PHE A 31 -5.75 -11.51 -15.23
C PHE A 31 -5.81 -10.25 -14.38
N VAL A 32 -5.40 -10.40 -13.12
CA VAL A 32 -5.40 -9.32 -12.13
C VAL A 32 -3.96 -8.87 -11.88
N VAL A 33 -3.70 -7.59 -12.10
CA VAL A 33 -2.46 -6.93 -11.72
C VAL A 33 -2.58 -6.47 -10.27
N VAL A 34 -1.91 -7.20 -9.38
CA VAL A 34 -1.90 -6.94 -7.95
C VAL A 34 -0.65 -6.14 -7.58
N SER A 35 -0.79 -5.05 -6.82
CA SER A 35 0.34 -4.16 -6.55
C SER A 35 0.25 -3.42 -5.21
N MET A 36 1.38 -2.90 -4.75
CA MET A 36 1.39 -1.93 -3.65
C MET A 36 0.76 -0.60 -4.09
N PRO A 37 0.01 0.09 -3.24
CA PRO A 37 -0.51 1.43 -3.54
C PRO A 37 0.63 2.38 -3.92
N GLY A 38 0.49 3.09 -5.04
CA GLY A 38 1.46 4.11 -5.45
C GLY A 38 2.72 3.60 -6.13
N VAL A 39 2.87 2.28 -6.36
CA VAL A 39 4.08 1.74 -7.01
C VAL A 39 4.23 2.24 -8.45
N GLY A 40 3.12 2.66 -9.07
CA GLY A 40 3.09 3.30 -10.39
C GLY A 40 2.54 2.41 -11.50
N VAL A 41 1.70 1.42 -11.19
CA VAL A 41 1.04 0.55 -12.20
C VAL A 41 0.36 1.35 -13.31
N SER A 42 -0.31 2.46 -12.97
CA SER A 42 -1.01 3.29 -13.95
C SER A 42 -0.09 3.85 -15.04
N TYR A 43 1.16 4.21 -14.72
CA TYR A 43 2.14 4.68 -15.73
C TYR A 43 2.47 3.55 -16.71
N PHE A 44 2.74 2.35 -16.19
CA PHE A 44 3.01 1.19 -17.04
C PHE A 44 1.81 0.81 -17.90
N LEU A 45 0.59 0.86 -17.38
CA LEU A 45 -0.60 0.52 -18.17
C LEU A 45 -0.94 1.54 -19.25
N ARG A 46 -0.68 2.83 -19.01
CA ARG A 46 -0.78 3.86 -20.06
C ARG A 46 0.30 3.70 -21.12
N TYR A 47 1.52 3.36 -20.71
CA TYR A 47 2.60 2.97 -21.62
C TYR A 47 2.21 1.73 -22.45
N LEU A 48 1.68 0.69 -21.80
CA LEU A 48 1.20 -0.54 -22.44
C LEU A 48 0.08 -0.24 -23.44
N ALA A 49 -0.87 0.62 -23.08
CA ALA A 49 -1.97 1.04 -23.94
C ALA A 49 -1.53 1.84 -25.18
N SER A 50 -0.29 2.35 -25.17
CA SER A 50 0.32 3.05 -26.29
C SER A 50 1.05 2.10 -27.26
N GLN A 51 1.19 0.82 -26.92
CA GLN A 51 1.82 -0.19 -27.76
C GLN A 51 0.90 -0.62 -28.92
N ASN A 52 1.50 -1.12 -30.00
CA ASN A 52 0.80 -1.42 -31.25
C ASN A 52 0.51 -2.91 -31.49
N PHE A 53 0.94 -3.81 -30.60
CA PHE A 53 0.72 -5.26 -30.77
C PHE A 53 -0.70 -5.72 -30.43
N ALA A 54 -1.52 -4.86 -29.83
CA ALA A 54 -2.94 -5.10 -29.59
C ALA A 54 -3.70 -3.77 -29.63
N ARG A 55 -5.02 -3.86 -29.75
CA ARG A 55 -5.90 -2.69 -29.58
C ARG A 55 -6.28 -2.54 -28.11
N PHE A 56 -5.72 -1.53 -27.46
CA PHE A 56 -6.00 -1.26 -26.05
C PHE A 56 -7.13 -0.25 -25.84
N PHE A 57 -7.92 -0.48 -24.80
CA PHE A 57 -8.87 0.47 -24.22
C PHE A 57 -8.61 0.55 -22.72
N HIS A 58 -8.38 1.76 -22.22
CA HIS A 58 -8.04 2.03 -20.83
C HIS A 58 -9.24 2.67 -20.11
N ILE A 59 -9.90 1.87 -19.28
CA ILE A 59 -11.08 2.22 -18.51
C ILE A 59 -10.62 2.63 -17.11
N ASP A 60 -10.54 3.94 -16.87
CA ASP A 60 -10.07 4.50 -15.60
C ASP A 60 -11.23 4.71 -14.62
N LEU A 61 -11.34 3.89 -13.58
CA LEU A 61 -12.47 4.01 -12.65
C LEU A 61 -12.41 5.30 -11.82
N TYR A 62 -11.29 6.03 -11.80
CA TYR A 62 -11.25 7.36 -11.19
C TYR A 62 -12.07 8.40 -11.94
N SER A 63 -12.42 8.16 -13.21
CA SER A 63 -13.26 9.09 -13.98
C SER A 63 -14.76 8.88 -13.74
N LEU A 64 -15.16 7.87 -12.96
CA LEU A 64 -16.57 7.60 -12.69
C LEU A 64 -17.17 8.66 -11.75
N ALA A 65 -18.36 9.16 -12.10
CA ALA A 65 -19.10 10.09 -11.24
C ALA A 65 -19.58 9.41 -9.95
N SER A 66 -19.91 8.11 -10.03
CA SER A 66 -20.23 7.27 -8.88
C SER A 66 -19.67 5.85 -9.08
N LEU A 67 -19.28 5.21 -7.99
CA LEU A 67 -18.74 3.85 -8.00
C LEU A 67 -19.86 2.80 -8.07
N THR A 68 -20.61 2.80 -9.16
CA THR A 68 -21.75 1.90 -9.41
C THR A 68 -21.52 1.05 -10.65
N GLN A 69 -22.21 -0.10 -10.73
CA GLN A 69 -22.20 -0.94 -11.93
C GLN A 69 -22.65 -0.18 -13.19
N HIS A 70 -23.70 0.63 -13.08
CA HIS A 70 -24.27 1.38 -14.20
C HIS A 70 -23.24 2.35 -14.82
N GLU A 71 -22.57 3.15 -13.98
CA GLU A 71 -21.56 4.09 -14.44
C GLU A 71 -20.35 3.37 -15.06
N LEU A 72 -19.98 2.18 -14.56
CA LEU A 72 -18.93 1.38 -15.18
C LEU A 72 -19.33 0.97 -16.62
N TYR A 73 -20.52 0.38 -16.81
CA TYR A 73 -20.94 -0.05 -18.16
C TYR A 73 -21.06 1.12 -19.12
N LYS A 74 -21.54 2.26 -18.62
CA LYS A 74 -21.55 3.51 -19.38
C LYS A 74 -20.15 3.93 -19.80
N LEU A 75 -19.17 3.91 -18.89
CA LEU A 75 -17.78 4.25 -19.19
C LEU A 75 -17.18 3.30 -20.22
N ILE A 76 -17.39 1.99 -20.09
CA ILE A 76 -16.93 0.98 -21.06
C ILE A 76 -17.48 1.30 -22.45
N LEU A 77 -18.79 1.56 -22.55
CA LEU A 77 -19.44 1.86 -23.81
C LEU A 77 -18.85 3.12 -24.46
N LEU A 78 -18.65 4.19 -23.68
CA LEU A 78 -18.10 5.45 -24.17
C LEU A 78 -16.64 5.30 -24.65
N GLU A 79 -15.80 4.59 -23.89
CA GLU A 79 -14.40 4.34 -24.28
C GLU A 79 -14.29 3.53 -25.59
N LEU A 80 -15.28 2.68 -25.87
CA LEU A 80 -15.36 1.92 -27.12
C LEU A 80 -15.95 2.74 -28.29
N GLY A 81 -16.34 3.99 -28.05
CA GLY A 81 -16.94 4.89 -29.06
C GLY A 81 -18.45 4.76 -29.22
N GLY A 82 -19.12 4.10 -28.26
CA GLY A 82 -20.57 4.08 -28.16
C GLY A 82 -21.15 5.45 -27.76
N LYS A 83 -22.46 5.61 -27.90
CA LYS A 83 -23.14 6.87 -27.58
C LYS A 83 -23.74 6.83 -26.17
N ASP A 84 -23.59 7.92 -25.42
CA ASP A 84 -24.35 8.12 -24.20
C ASP A 84 -25.85 8.23 -24.52
N GLY A 85 -26.67 7.58 -23.73
CA GLY A 85 -28.12 7.59 -23.86
C GLY A 85 -28.75 7.05 -22.59
N LYS A 86 -30.07 7.22 -22.43
CA LYS A 86 -30.84 6.63 -21.32
C LYS A 86 -30.99 5.10 -21.52
N LYS A 87 -29.87 4.40 -21.57
CA LYS A 87 -29.77 2.96 -21.78
C LYS A 87 -29.79 2.23 -20.45
N THR A 88 -30.39 1.06 -20.41
CA THR A 88 -30.25 0.15 -19.26
C THR A 88 -28.90 -0.54 -19.29
N ASP A 89 -28.51 -1.18 -18.18
CA ASP A 89 -27.27 -1.96 -18.08
C ASP A 89 -27.17 -3.03 -19.17
N GLU A 90 -28.26 -3.76 -19.42
CA GLU A 90 -28.34 -4.80 -20.45
C GLU A 90 -28.13 -4.22 -21.85
N GLN A 91 -28.77 -3.09 -22.15
CA GLN A 91 -28.62 -2.42 -23.45
C GLN A 91 -27.19 -1.91 -23.67
N MET A 92 -26.55 -1.38 -22.63
CA MET A 92 -25.16 -0.94 -22.71
C MET A 92 -24.19 -2.12 -22.94
N LEU A 93 -24.42 -3.25 -22.27
CA LEU A 93 -23.63 -4.47 -22.45
C LEU A 93 -23.82 -5.08 -23.86
N GLU A 94 -25.05 -5.11 -24.36
CA GLU A 94 -25.35 -5.61 -25.71
C GLU A 94 -24.65 -4.76 -26.78
N GLU A 95 -24.75 -3.43 -26.69
CA GLU A 95 -24.07 -2.51 -27.62
C GLU A 95 -22.55 -2.62 -27.51
N THR A 96 -22.02 -2.71 -26.30
CA THR A 96 -20.60 -2.98 -26.03
C THR A 96 -20.15 -4.25 -26.74
N GLY A 97 -20.90 -5.35 -26.60
CA GLY A 97 -20.62 -6.61 -27.28
C GLY A 97 -20.63 -6.47 -28.80
N ASN A 98 -21.60 -5.76 -29.36
CA ASN A 98 -21.65 -5.51 -30.81
C ASN A 98 -20.45 -4.70 -31.31
N ILE A 99 -20.01 -3.68 -30.58
CA ILE A 99 -18.81 -2.91 -30.91
C ILE A 99 -17.55 -3.79 -30.85
N LEU A 100 -17.39 -4.57 -29.78
CA LEU A 100 -16.25 -5.49 -29.62
C LEU A 100 -16.21 -6.55 -30.73
N LYS A 101 -17.37 -7.07 -31.14
CA LYS A 101 -17.49 -7.98 -32.29
C LYS A 101 -17.04 -7.33 -33.60
N GLY A 102 -17.40 -6.07 -33.83
CA GLY A 102 -16.94 -5.31 -34.99
C GLY A 102 -15.42 -5.05 -34.96
N LEU A 103 -14.87 -4.75 -33.79
CA LEU A 103 -13.43 -4.54 -33.60
C LEU A 103 -12.64 -5.84 -33.78
N SER A 104 -13.17 -6.99 -33.36
CA SER A 104 -12.47 -8.28 -33.46
C SER A 104 -12.29 -8.78 -34.89
N GLY A 105 -13.06 -8.23 -35.84
CA GLY A 105 -12.83 -8.40 -37.28
C GLY A 105 -11.67 -7.57 -37.82
N LYS A 106 -11.24 -6.52 -37.11
CA LYS A 106 -10.19 -5.57 -37.54
C LYS A 106 -8.86 -5.79 -36.84
N TYR A 107 -8.89 -6.26 -35.59
CA TYR A 107 -7.71 -6.42 -34.74
C TYR A 107 -7.57 -7.88 -34.32
N GLU A 108 -6.33 -8.36 -34.28
CA GLU A 108 -6.01 -9.72 -33.82
C GLU A 108 -6.28 -9.89 -32.33
N LYS A 109 -5.87 -8.89 -31.53
CA LYS A 109 -6.07 -8.83 -30.08
C LYS A 109 -6.67 -7.50 -29.66
N ILE A 110 -7.62 -7.56 -28.73
CA ILE A 110 -8.26 -6.42 -28.09
C ILE A 110 -8.11 -6.59 -26.58
N VAL A 111 -7.65 -5.53 -25.91
CA VAL A 111 -7.34 -5.56 -24.48
C VAL A 111 -8.12 -4.45 -23.79
N LEU A 112 -8.94 -4.82 -22.80
CA LEU A 112 -9.63 -3.88 -21.92
C LEU A 112 -8.90 -3.81 -20.59
N ILE A 113 -8.41 -2.63 -20.23
CA ILE A 113 -7.69 -2.39 -18.98
C ILE A 113 -8.61 -1.66 -18.00
N PHE A 114 -8.95 -2.29 -16.89
CA PHE A 114 -9.75 -1.72 -15.79
C PHE A 114 -8.83 -1.27 -14.66
N SER A 115 -8.59 0.03 -14.57
CA SER A 115 -7.73 0.61 -13.54
C SER A 115 -8.50 0.83 -12.24
N ARG A 116 -7.97 0.31 -11.12
CA ARG A 116 -8.53 0.36 -9.76
C ARG A 116 -9.87 -0.34 -9.64
N PHE A 117 -9.97 -1.52 -10.24
CA PHE A 117 -11.17 -2.37 -10.21
C PHE A 117 -11.62 -2.69 -8.78
N ASP A 118 -10.68 -2.75 -7.82
CA ASP A 118 -10.93 -2.90 -6.39
C ASP A 118 -11.88 -1.84 -5.78
N GLN A 119 -12.04 -0.67 -6.42
CA GLN A 119 -12.94 0.38 -5.94
C GLN A 119 -14.42 -0.02 -6.03
N LEU A 120 -14.76 -0.92 -6.96
CA LEU A 120 -16.12 -1.43 -7.14
C LEU A 120 -16.43 -2.64 -6.25
N LYS A 121 -15.62 -2.94 -5.23
CA LYS A 121 -15.80 -4.10 -4.34
C LYS A 121 -17.20 -4.26 -3.75
N LYS A 122 -17.98 -3.18 -3.62
CA LYS A 122 -19.36 -3.22 -3.11
C LYS A 122 -20.37 -3.74 -4.14
N GLU A 123 -20.06 -3.54 -5.41
CA GLU A 123 -20.89 -3.96 -6.56
C GLU A 123 -20.59 -5.40 -6.97
N PHE A 124 -19.50 -5.99 -6.49
CA PHE A 124 -19.06 -7.33 -6.83
C PHE A 124 -20.07 -8.36 -6.34
N ASN A 125 -20.84 -8.88 -7.29
CA ASN A 125 -21.72 -10.01 -7.14
C ASN A 125 -21.55 -10.95 -8.34
N SER A 126 -22.10 -12.15 -8.27
CA SER A 126 -21.95 -13.17 -9.31
C SER A 126 -22.46 -12.70 -10.68
N ARG A 127 -23.54 -11.92 -10.72
CA ARG A 127 -24.12 -11.35 -11.96
C ARG A 127 -23.22 -10.26 -12.54
N PHE A 128 -22.75 -9.33 -11.73
CA PHE A 128 -21.84 -8.26 -12.14
C PHE A 128 -20.57 -8.82 -12.78
N LEU A 129 -19.95 -9.79 -12.08
CA LEU A 129 -18.78 -10.47 -12.61
C LEU A 129 -19.17 -11.15 -13.92
N SER A 130 -20.11 -12.10 -13.93
CA SER A 130 -20.55 -12.82 -15.12
C SER A 130 -20.79 -11.91 -16.34
N ASN A 131 -21.42 -10.74 -16.15
CA ASN A 131 -21.59 -9.75 -17.21
C ASN A 131 -20.27 -9.23 -17.79
N ILE A 132 -19.30 -8.87 -16.94
CA ILE A 132 -17.97 -8.44 -17.39
C ILE A 132 -17.23 -9.56 -18.11
N GLN A 133 -17.29 -10.81 -17.63
CA GLN A 133 -16.70 -11.95 -18.35
C GLN A 133 -17.42 -12.28 -19.64
N SER A 134 -18.73 -12.04 -19.73
CA SER A 134 -19.47 -12.27 -20.98
C SER A 134 -18.89 -11.48 -22.16
N LEU A 135 -18.23 -10.34 -21.89
CA LEU A 135 -17.53 -9.55 -22.90
C LEU A 135 -16.43 -10.37 -23.61
N THR A 136 -15.70 -11.25 -22.91
CA THR A 136 -14.66 -12.09 -23.56
C THR A 136 -15.25 -13.15 -24.49
N ASN A 137 -16.51 -13.56 -24.26
CA ASN A 137 -17.19 -14.58 -25.07
C ASN A 137 -17.67 -14.04 -26.43
N VAL A 138 -17.70 -12.71 -26.60
CA VAL A 138 -18.07 -12.05 -27.86
C VAL A 138 -17.10 -12.43 -28.99
N ALA A 139 -15.81 -12.57 -28.66
CA ALA A 139 -14.76 -12.96 -29.60
C ALA A 139 -13.72 -13.84 -28.87
N PRO A 140 -14.01 -15.14 -28.69
CA PRO A 140 -13.15 -16.04 -27.93
C PRO A 140 -11.70 -16.02 -28.43
N GLY A 141 -10.76 -15.93 -27.49
CA GLY A 141 -9.31 -15.89 -27.77
C GLY A 141 -8.78 -14.55 -28.29
N LYS A 142 -9.63 -13.61 -28.70
CA LYS A 142 -9.20 -12.28 -29.17
C LYS A 142 -9.30 -11.18 -28.10
N LEU A 143 -10.19 -11.36 -27.12
CA LEU A 143 -10.43 -10.38 -26.06
C LEU A 143 -9.74 -10.77 -24.77
N VAL A 144 -9.06 -9.82 -24.15
CA VAL A 144 -8.37 -9.98 -22.88
C VAL A 144 -8.75 -8.86 -21.91
N LEU A 145 -9.06 -9.21 -20.67
CA LEU A 145 -9.35 -8.24 -19.61
C LEU A 145 -8.19 -8.15 -18.62
N ILE A 146 -7.69 -6.94 -18.38
CA ILE A 146 -6.68 -6.67 -17.36
C ILE A 146 -7.34 -5.88 -16.25
N PHE A 147 -7.36 -6.41 -15.03
CA PHE A 147 -7.89 -5.72 -13.86
C PHE A 147 -6.75 -5.27 -12.97
N THR A 148 -6.78 -4.07 -12.40
CA THR A 148 -5.83 -3.71 -11.34
C THR A 148 -6.49 -3.66 -9.98
N ALA A 149 -5.76 -4.14 -8.98
CA ALA A 149 -6.20 -4.16 -7.60
C ALA A 149 -5.02 -4.06 -6.64
N ILE A 150 -5.27 -3.61 -5.41
CA ILE A 150 -4.26 -3.60 -4.34
C ILE A 150 -4.08 -5.00 -3.75
N LYS A 151 -5.12 -5.83 -3.81
CA LYS A 151 -5.13 -7.21 -3.32
C LYS A 151 -5.72 -8.16 -4.36
N PRO A 152 -5.39 -9.45 -4.30
CA PRO A 152 -6.07 -10.47 -5.08
C PRO A 152 -7.60 -10.36 -4.93
N LEU A 153 -8.36 -10.49 -6.03
CA LEU A 153 -9.81 -10.25 -6.00
C LEU A 153 -10.57 -11.29 -5.16
N ASN A 154 -10.02 -12.51 -5.03
CA ASN A 154 -10.53 -13.54 -4.12
C ASN A 154 -10.44 -13.16 -2.64
N GLU A 155 -9.50 -12.29 -2.25
CA GLU A 155 -9.45 -11.72 -0.90
C GLU A 155 -10.44 -10.57 -0.71
N LEU A 156 -10.72 -9.81 -1.77
CA LEU A 156 -11.63 -8.68 -1.67
C LEU A 156 -13.09 -9.11 -1.58
N THR A 157 -13.47 -10.15 -2.32
CA THR A 157 -14.86 -10.63 -2.42
C THR A 157 -14.93 -12.15 -2.56
N PRO A 158 -14.69 -12.89 -1.47
CA PRO A 158 -14.70 -14.36 -1.50
C PRO A 158 -16.07 -14.90 -1.93
N ASP A 159 -17.16 -14.28 -1.46
CA ASP A 159 -18.52 -14.76 -1.71
C ASP A 159 -18.94 -14.65 -3.19
N ALA A 160 -18.56 -13.54 -3.85
CA ALA A 160 -18.90 -13.29 -5.26
C ALA A 160 -18.17 -14.26 -6.23
N LEU A 161 -17.07 -14.85 -5.78
CA LEU A 161 -16.26 -15.81 -6.52
C LEU A 161 -16.55 -17.27 -6.15
N SER A 162 -17.38 -17.50 -5.12
CA SER A 162 -17.88 -18.83 -4.80
C SER A 162 -18.94 -19.29 -5.82
N GLY A 163 -18.94 -20.57 -6.22
CA GLY A 163 -20.00 -21.16 -7.05
C GLY A 163 -19.87 -21.00 -8.58
N GLY A 164 -18.85 -21.61 -9.19
CA GLY A 164 -18.72 -21.71 -10.67
C GLY A 164 -17.99 -20.54 -11.34
N ASN A 165 -17.89 -19.39 -10.67
CA ASN A 165 -17.13 -18.21 -11.12
C ASN A 165 -15.62 -18.30 -10.81
N LEU A 166 -15.10 -19.46 -10.41
CA LEU A 166 -13.67 -19.67 -10.14
C LEU A 166 -12.79 -19.36 -11.36
N ASN A 167 -13.34 -19.52 -12.57
CA ASN A 167 -12.64 -19.25 -13.83
C ASN A 167 -12.70 -17.78 -14.27
N PHE A 168 -13.24 -16.88 -13.45
CA PHE A 168 -13.41 -15.48 -13.82
C PHE A 168 -12.07 -14.76 -14.05
N TYR A 169 -11.05 -15.12 -13.27
CA TYR A 169 -9.69 -14.61 -13.40
C TYR A 169 -8.74 -15.78 -13.58
N SER A 170 -7.96 -15.79 -14.66
CA SER A 170 -7.04 -16.91 -14.90
C SER A 170 -5.86 -16.88 -13.94
N GLU A 171 -5.29 -15.70 -13.66
CA GLU A 171 -4.04 -15.57 -12.90
C GLU A 171 -3.92 -14.20 -12.20
N ASN A 172 -3.14 -14.15 -11.12
CA ASN A 172 -2.68 -12.92 -10.50
C ASN A 172 -1.25 -12.61 -10.98
N TYR A 173 -1.03 -11.45 -11.59
CA TYR A 173 0.29 -10.91 -11.85
C TYR A 173 0.67 -9.90 -10.76
N TYR A 174 1.75 -10.15 -10.04
CA TYR A 174 2.21 -9.24 -9.00
C TYR A 174 3.16 -8.18 -9.58
N PHE A 175 2.71 -6.94 -9.59
CA PHE A 175 3.50 -5.82 -10.10
C PHE A 175 4.51 -5.35 -9.05
N THR A 176 5.76 -5.73 -9.27
CA THR A 176 6.89 -5.30 -8.43
C THR A 176 7.31 -3.86 -8.72
N PRO A 177 8.00 -3.19 -7.77
CA PRO A 177 8.62 -1.89 -8.01
C PRO A 177 9.48 -1.83 -9.29
N TYR A 178 9.62 -0.63 -9.84
CA TYR A 178 10.41 -0.39 -11.04
C TYR A 178 11.91 -0.58 -10.78
N SER A 179 12.67 -0.79 -11.86
CA SER A 179 14.12 -0.64 -11.81
C SER A 179 14.49 0.83 -11.58
N LYS A 180 15.74 1.07 -11.19
CA LYS A 180 16.25 2.43 -10.98
C LYS A 180 16.28 3.20 -12.31
N GLU A 181 16.62 2.52 -13.38
CA GLU A 181 16.69 3.01 -14.76
C GLU A 181 15.29 3.39 -15.27
N ASP A 182 14.28 2.56 -15.00
CA ASP A 182 12.89 2.85 -15.37
C ASP A 182 12.33 4.05 -14.61
N LEU A 183 12.63 4.17 -13.31
CA LEU A 183 12.25 5.36 -12.54
C LEU A 183 12.86 6.64 -13.09
N LYS A 184 14.12 6.60 -13.53
CA LYS A 184 14.76 7.76 -14.18
C LYS A 184 14.00 8.20 -15.42
N LYS A 185 13.55 7.26 -16.26
CA LYS A 185 12.71 7.57 -17.43
C LYS A 185 11.36 8.19 -17.04
N ILE A 186 10.72 7.69 -15.98
CA ILE A 186 9.47 8.30 -15.47
C ILE A 186 9.71 9.75 -15.04
N LEU A 187 10.85 10.05 -14.42
CA LEU A 187 11.20 11.43 -14.03
C LEU A 187 11.43 12.36 -15.23
N GLU A 188 11.71 11.86 -16.43
CA GLU A 188 11.85 12.69 -17.63
C GLU A 188 10.51 13.26 -18.09
N ILE A 189 9.42 12.50 -17.92
CA ILE A 189 8.06 12.93 -18.29
C ILE A 189 7.35 13.70 -17.17
N GLU A 190 7.75 13.45 -15.91
CA GLU A 190 7.21 14.10 -14.73
C GLU A 190 8.36 14.52 -13.80
N PRO A 191 9.04 15.63 -14.11
CA PRO A 191 10.18 16.06 -13.32
C PRO A 191 9.75 16.43 -11.91
N GLY A 192 10.41 15.83 -10.92
CA GLY A 192 10.34 16.29 -9.53
C GLY A 192 11.03 17.65 -9.35
N ARG A 193 11.12 18.11 -8.10
CA ARG A 193 11.91 19.31 -7.78
C ARG A 193 13.38 19.10 -8.15
N LEU A 194 13.99 20.14 -8.71
CA LEU A 194 15.41 20.17 -9.06
C LEU A 194 16.25 19.81 -7.84
N THR A 195 16.96 18.69 -7.94
CA THR A 195 17.82 18.13 -6.89
C THR A 195 19.18 17.81 -7.52
N SER A 196 20.28 17.93 -6.75
CA SER A 196 21.60 17.55 -7.25
C SER A 196 21.63 16.07 -7.65
N LYS A 197 22.46 15.72 -8.64
CA LYS A 197 22.56 14.33 -9.14
C LYS A 197 22.87 13.32 -8.02
N GLU A 198 23.78 13.67 -7.11
CA GLU A 198 24.16 12.82 -5.98
C GLU A 198 22.98 12.57 -5.03
N ASN A 199 22.21 13.61 -4.71
CA ASN A 199 21.01 13.46 -3.89
C ASN A 199 19.94 12.63 -4.60
N LEU A 200 19.76 12.79 -5.92
CA LEU A 200 18.81 12.00 -6.70
C LEU A 200 19.12 10.50 -6.60
N GLU A 201 20.38 10.09 -6.76
CA GLU A 201 20.79 8.69 -6.66
C GLU A 201 20.45 8.11 -5.28
N LYS A 202 20.72 8.86 -4.20
CA LYS A 202 20.36 8.47 -2.84
C LYS A 202 18.85 8.32 -2.67
N LEU A 203 18.05 9.24 -3.22
CA LEU A 203 16.59 9.18 -3.12
C LEU A 203 16.00 8.02 -3.94
N LEU A 204 16.58 7.70 -5.10
CA LEU A 204 16.24 6.52 -5.89
C LEU A 204 16.52 5.22 -5.11
N ASP A 205 17.66 5.16 -4.42
CA ASP A 205 18.00 4.01 -3.59
C ASP A 205 17.06 3.89 -2.38
N LEU A 206 16.65 5.01 -1.78
CA LEU A 206 15.67 5.01 -0.68
C LEU A 206 14.25 4.65 -1.14
N SER A 207 13.85 5.05 -2.36
CA SER A 207 12.52 4.70 -2.90
C SER A 207 12.45 3.24 -3.37
N CYS A 208 13.58 2.63 -3.69
CA CYS A 208 13.70 1.22 -4.07
C CYS A 208 12.73 0.80 -5.20
N GLY A 209 12.55 1.66 -6.21
CA GLY A 209 11.67 1.39 -7.35
C GLY A 209 10.24 1.90 -7.20
N HIS A 210 9.88 2.45 -6.04
CA HIS A 210 8.51 2.86 -5.76
C HIS A 210 8.24 4.31 -6.22
N ASN A 211 7.38 4.46 -7.24
CA ASN A 211 7.17 5.76 -7.91
C ASN A 211 6.66 6.87 -6.97
N GLN A 212 5.51 6.67 -6.31
CA GLN A 212 4.92 7.73 -5.47
C GLN A 212 5.84 8.13 -4.30
N LEU A 213 6.46 7.15 -3.64
CA LEU A 213 7.47 7.40 -2.61
C LEU A 213 8.62 8.26 -3.16
N LEU A 214 9.17 7.95 -4.35
CA LEU A 214 10.22 8.78 -4.96
C LEU A 214 9.79 10.24 -5.13
N HIS A 215 8.60 10.49 -5.68
CA HIS A 215 8.10 11.85 -5.86
C HIS A 215 7.90 12.60 -4.54
N ILE A 216 7.45 11.90 -3.49
CA ILE A 216 7.33 12.46 -2.13
C ILE A 216 8.72 12.81 -1.58
N LEU A 217 9.70 11.92 -1.75
CA LEU A 217 11.08 12.14 -1.32
C LEU A 217 11.73 13.33 -2.04
N LEU A 218 11.54 13.44 -3.35
CA LEU A 218 12.01 14.58 -4.15
C LEU A 218 11.35 15.90 -3.74
N SER A 219 10.11 15.83 -3.25
CA SER A 219 9.35 17.01 -2.81
C SER A 219 9.62 17.41 -1.35
N SER A 220 10.28 16.54 -0.57
CA SER A 220 10.51 16.76 0.86
C SER A 220 11.46 17.92 1.12
N GLN A 221 11.09 18.77 2.08
CA GLN A 221 11.94 19.85 2.58
C GLN A 221 12.91 19.38 3.68
N LYS A 222 12.74 18.15 4.21
CA LYS A 222 13.49 17.61 5.35
C LYS A 222 14.54 16.58 4.89
N GLN A 223 15.40 16.98 3.94
CA GLN A 223 16.39 16.09 3.32
C GLN A 223 17.37 15.42 4.31
N GLN A 224 17.64 16.06 5.46
CA GLN A 224 18.48 15.49 6.52
C GLN A 224 17.80 14.36 7.30
N ASN A 225 16.47 14.43 7.46
CA ASN A 225 15.68 13.43 8.16
C ASN A 225 14.28 13.33 7.53
N LEU A 226 14.18 12.47 6.52
CA LEU A 226 12.97 12.28 5.72
C LEU A 226 11.79 11.75 6.56
N LEU A 227 12.05 11.05 7.68
CA LEU A 227 10.99 10.61 8.58
C LEU A 227 10.35 11.76 9.36
N LEU A 228 10.94 12.95 9.42
CA LEU A 228 10.27 14.12 9.99
C LEU A 228 9.21 14.70 9.05
N ASP A 229 9.30 14.41 7.75
CA ASP A 229 8.33 14.87 6.75
C ASP A 229 6.97 14.17 6.91
N GLN A 230 5.90 14.95 6.98
CA GLN A 230 4.55 14.45 7.18
C GLN A 230 4.06 13.60 6.00
N PHE A 231 4.43 13.95 4.76
CA PHE A 231 4.00 13.21 3.57
C PHE A 231 4.73 11.88 3.46
N VAL A 232 6.02 11.84 3.82
CA VAL A 232 6.78 10.59 3.91
C VAL A 232 6.16 9.68 4.97
N LYS A 233 5.88 10.21 6.17
CA LYS A 233 5.20 9.45 7.23
C LYS A 233 3.83 8.92 6.79
N LEU A 234 3.04 9.73 6.09
CA LEU A 234 1.72 9.32 5.60
C LEU A 234 1.82 8.18 4.59
N GLN A 235 2.78 8.26 3.66
CA GLN A 235 3.02 7.20 2.68
C GLN A 235 3.46 5.89 3.35
N LEU A 236 4.38 5.96 4.31
CA LEU A 236 4.85 4.78 5.05
C LEU A 236 3.75 4.20 5.94
N LYS A 237 2.89 5.06 6.51
CA LYS A 237 1.68 4.64 7.22
C LYS A 237 0.73 3.89 6.29
N GLU A 238 0.47 4.43 5.10
CA GLU A 238 -0.40 3.79 4.11
C GLU A 238 0.09 2.39 3.77
N PHE A 239 1.40 2.20 3.56
CA PHE A 239 1.99 0.88 3.31
C PHE A 239 1.72 -0.14 4.40
N VAL A 240 1.65 0.29 5.66
CA VAL A 240 1.35 -0.60 6.79
C VAL A 240 -0.15 -0.81 6.93
N ASP A 241 -0.95 0.23 6.75
CA ASP A 241 -2.39 0.22 7.01
C ASP A 241 -3.16 -0.66 6.02
N TYR A 242 -2.71 -0.76 4.76
CA TYR A 242 -3.39 -1.59 3.77
C TYR A 242 -3.17 -3.10 3.98
N LEU A 243 -2.16 -3.49 4.76
CA LEU A 243 -1.85 -4.89 5.08
C LEU A 243 -2.85 -5.46 6.10
N ASN A 244 -3.13 -6.76 5.99
CA ASN A 244 -3.94 -7.44 7.00
C ASN A 244 -3.15 -7.62 8.33
N TYR A 245 -3.82 -8.07 9.38
CA TYR A 245 -3.20 -8.22 10.71
C TYR A 245 -1.96 -9.15 10.68
N TYR A 246 -2.07 -10.30 10.02
CA TYR A 246 -0.99 -11.29 9.91
C TYR A 246 0.22 -10.70 9.16
N GLN A 247 -0.02 -10.10 8.00
CA GLN A 247 1.00 -9.44 7.17
C GLN A 247 1.72 -8.33 7.95
N ARG A 248 0.98 -7.49 8.69
CA ARG A 248 1.58 -6.47 9.57
C ARG A 248 2.46 -7.09 10.65
N LYS A 249 2.03 -8.17 11.29
CA LYS A 249 2.82 -8.85 12.33
C LYS A 249 4.08 -9.50 11.76
N THR A 250 4.00 -10.09 10.57
CA THR A 250 5.15 -10.64 9.85
C THR A 250 6.16 -9.55 9.51
N LEU A 251 5.69 -8.43 8.95
CA LEU A 251 6.52 -7.27 8.65
C LEU A 251 7.20 -6.71 9.92
N GLN A 252 6.48 -6.60 11.03
CA GLN A 252 7.04 -6.18 12.33
C GLN A 252 8.12 -7.14 12.85
N LYS A 253 7.92 -8.46 12.73
CA LYS A 253 8.93 -9.45 13.13
C LYS A 253 10.22 -9.30 12.32
N ILE A 254 10.10 -9.12 11.01
CA ILE A 254 11.23 -8.92 10.09
C ILE A 254 12.02 -7.67 10.47
N VAL A 255 11.33 -6.54 10.67
CA VAL A 255 11.95 -5.26 11.06
C VAL A 255 12.68 -5.35 12.42
N LEU A 256 12.15 -6.14 13.34
CA LEU A 256 12.76 -6.42 14.64
C LEU A 256 13.87 -7.47 14.59
N GLY A 257 14.20 -8.00 13.42
CA GLY A 257 15.22 -9.04 13.25
C GLY A 257 14.86 -10.36 13.92
N LYS A 258 13.57 -10.63 14.15
CA LYS A 258 13.09 -11.92 14.67
C LYS A 258 13.04 -12.94 13.54
N THR A 259 13.30 -14.21 13.87
CA THR A 259 13.21 -15.30 12.92
C THR A 259 11.79 -15.43 12.38
N VAL A 260 11.66 -15.45 11.05
CA VAL A 260 10.41 -15.71 10.34
C VAL A 260 10.66 -16.90 9.42
N THR A 261 9.93 -17.99 9.66
CA THR A 261 10.05 -19.24 8.90
C THR A 261 9.31 -19.16 7.57
N GLU A 262 8.11 -18.57 7.60
CA GLU A 262 7.21 -18.44 6.45
C GLU A 262 6.81 -16.97 6.29
N VAL A 263 6.90 -16.49 5.06
CA VAL A 263 6.45 -15.15 4.69
C VAL A 263 5.28 -15.32 3.74
N ASP A 264 4.26 -14.50 3.98
CA ASP A 264 3.08 -14.36 3.14
C ASP A 264 3.48 -14.08 1.68
N ASP A 265 2.99 -14.92 0.75
CA ASP A 265 3.35 -14.84 -0.68
C ASP A 265 3.03 -13.48 -1.27
N TYR A 266 1.93 -12.85 -0.85
CA TYR A 266 1.56 -11.53 -1.33
C TYR A 266 2.65 -10.50 -1.00
N LEU A 267 3.19 -10.49 0.23
CA LEU A 267 4.26 -9.54 0.62
C LEU A 267 5.55 -9.71 -0.19
N LEU A 268 5.92 -10.96 -0.51
CA LEU A 268 7.08 -11.25 -1.35
C LEU A 268 6.83 -10.84 -2.80
N ASN A 269 5.69 -11.24 -3.36
CA ASN A 269 5.41 -11.09 -4.78
C ASN A 269 5.15 -9.64 -5.18
N VAL A 270 4.48 -8.83 -4.33
CA VAL A 270 4.36 -7.37 -4.58
C VAL A 270 5.68 -6.63 -4.34
N GLY A 271 6.70 -7.31 -3.81
CA GLY A 271 8.00 -6.72 -3.54
C GLY A 271 8.07 -5.83 -2.30
N MET A 272 7.13 -5.97 -1.36
CA MET A 272 7.17 -5.29 -0.05
C MET A 272 8.31 -5.84 0.83
N ILE A 273 8.61 -7.13 0.68
CA ILE A 273 9.72 -7.84 1.32
C ILE A 273 10.63 -8.41 0.23
N LYS A 274 11.94 -8.38 0.47
CA LYS A 274 12.95 -9.00 -0.39
C LYS A 274 13.72 -10.06 0.39
N ASN A 275 14.10 -11.14 -0.31
CA ASN A 275 15.09 -12.09 0.20
C ASN A 275 16.43 -11.38 0.33
N SER A 276 16.95 -11.27 1.55
CA SER A 276 18.27 -10.71 1.76
C SER A 276 19.32 -11.72 1.31
N LYS A 277 20.04 -11.40 0.24
CA LYS A 277 21.24 -12.17 -0.16
C LYS A 277 22.38 -12.00 0.84
N PHE A 278 22.37 -10.89 1.59
CA PHE A 278 23.36 -10.62 2.62
C PHE A 278 22.87 -11.18 3.95
N GLN A 279 23.66 -12.10 4.52
CA GLN A 279 23.38 -12.79 5.77
C GLN A 279 23.40 -11.78 6.94
N ILE A 280 22.28 -11.10 7.19
CA ILE A 280 22.04 -10.60 8.53
C ILE A 280 21.81 -11.84 9.40
N PRO A 281 22.55 -12.04 10.52
CA PRO A 281 22.54 -13.29 11.27
C PRO A 281 21.15 -13.75 11.77
N SER A 282 20.15 -12.86 11.80
CA SER A 282 18.88 -13.11 12.47
C SER A 282 17.63 -13.12 11.56
N SER A 283 17.69 -12.65 10.31
CA SER A 283 16.54 -12.70 9.38
C SER A 283 16.97 -12.80 7.92
N LYS A 284 16.37 -13.76 7.20
CA LYS A 284 16.55 -13.95 5.74
C LYS A 284 15.84 -12.89 4.89
N PHE A 285 15.04 -12.04 5.50
CA PHE A 285 14.14 -11.12 4.83
C PHE A 285 14.40 -9.69 5.26
N GLN A 286 14.22 -8.75 4.33
CA GLN A 286 14.28 -7.30 4.59
C GLN A 286 13.12 -6.57 3.93
N THR A 287 12.72 -5.43 4.49
CA THR A 287 11.73 -4.55 3.85
C THR A 287 12.29 -3.96 2.56
N PHE A 288 11.42 -3.64 1.61
CA PHE A 288 11.85 -3.14 0.31
C PHE A 288 12.61 -1.81 0.39
N THR A 289 12.31 -0.97 1.37
CA THR A 289 12.99 0.29 1.67
C THR A 289 13.41 0.36 3.15
N PRO A 290 14.59 0.92 3.48
CA PRO A 290 15.00 1.15 4.87
C PRO A 290 14.06 2.12 5.62
N LEU A 291 13.45 3.08 4.92
CA LEU A 291 12.54 4.07 5.52
C LEU A 291 11.34 3.39 6.20
N LEU A 292 10.81 2.33 5.59
CA LEU A 292 9.70 1.56 6.15
C LEU A 292 10.11 0.81 7.42
N SER A 293 11.33 0.25 7.43
CA SER A 293 11.89 -0.38 8.63
C SER A 293 12.01 0.62 9.78
N GLU A 294 12.56 1.81 9.54
CA GLU A 294 12.68 2.85 10.56
C GLU A 294 11.33 3.39 11.02
N TYR A 295 10.39 3.59 10.09
CA TYR A 295 9.03 4.00 10.41
C TYR A 295 8.34 2.99 11.32
N ILE A 296 8.44 1.69 11.02
CA ILE A 296 7.85 0.64 11.87
C ILE A 296 8.53 0.64 13.24
N LYS A 297 9.86 0.70 13.33
CA LYS A 297 10.56 0.76 14.64
C LYS A 297 10.08 1.91 15.51
N THR A 298 9.86 3.08 14.91
CA THR A 298 9.41 4.30 15.59
C THR A 298 7.93 4.23 16.02
N ASN A 299 7.09 3.55 15.22
CA ASN A 299 5.63 3.50 15.41
C ASN A 299 5.11 2.15 15.95
N LEU A 300 6.00 1.21 16.27
CA LEU A 300 5.61 -0.06 16.87
C LEU A 300 4.83 0.21 18.16
N PRO A 301 3.65 -0.43 18.35
CA PRO A 301 2.95 -0.32 19.61
C PRO A 301 3.88 -0.86 20.68
N VAL A 302 4.29 0.04 21.56
CA VAL A 302 5.14 -0.35 22.67
C VAL A 302 4.31 -1.24 23.57
N ASN A 303 4.72 -2.50 23.70
CA ASN A 303 4.23 -3.35 24.77
C ASN A 303 4.88 -2.87 26.07
N LEU A 304 4.50 -1.68 26.52
CA LEU A 304 4.70 -1.27 27.90
C LEU A 304 3.67 -2.03 28.75
N PRO A 305 4.05 -2.58 29.90
CA PRO A 305 3.07 -3.09 30.84
C PRO A 305 2.07 -1.97 31.22
N VAL A 306 0.87 -2.35 31.66
CA VAL A 306 -0.30 -1.46 31.71
C VAL A 306 -0.01 -0.14 32.44
N LYS A 307 0.74 -0.20 33.55
CA LYS A 307 1.08 0.97 34.39
C LYS A 307 2.11 1.87 33.70
N GLU A 308 3.14 1.29 33.09
CA GLU A 308 4.16 1.99 32.31
C GLU A 308 3.55 2.66 31.07
N SER A 309 2.58 2.00 30.42
CA SER A 309 1.85 2.56 29.28
C SER A 309 1.02 3.77 29.69
N LYS A 310 0.29 3.69 30.81
CA LYS A 310 -0.47 4.82 31.38
C LYS A 310 0.46 5.99 31.75
N LEU A 311 1.57 5.70 32.43
CA LEU A 311 2.58 6.70 32.80
C LEU A 311 3.17 7.38 31.56
N PHE A 312 3.60 6.60 30.56
CA PHE A 312 4.17 7.14 29.34
C PHE A 312 3.17 7.99 28.57
N LYS A 313 1.90 7.56 28.45
CA LYS A 313 0.84 8.37 27.82
C LYS A 313 0.64 9.70 28.53
N LEU A 314 0.60 9.71 29.87
CA LEU A 314 0.46 10.93 30.66
C LEU A 314 1.63 11.89 30.40
N LEU A 315 2.86 11.40 30.52
CA LEU A 315 4.07 12.20 30.29
C LEU A 315 4.17 12.69 28.83
N ARG A 316 3.74 11.87 27.86
CA ARG A 316 3.72 12.22 26.44
C ARG A 316 2.69 13.29 26.11
N ASN A 317 1.52 13.26 26.75
CA ASN A 317 0.50 14.28 26.56
C ASN A 317 0.94 15.65 27.10
N LYS A 318 1.81 15.66 28.11
CA LYS A 318 2.40 16.86 28.72
C LYS A 318 3.90 16.97 28.42
N MET A 319 4.30 16.67 27.19
CA MET A 319 5.70 16.71 26.78
C MET A 319 6.31 18.11 26.98
N GLY A 320 7.51 18.17 27.56
CA GLY A 320 8.18 19.43 27.90
C GLY A 320 7.68 20.11 29.18
N SER A 321 6.56 19.66 29.76
CA SER A 321 6.00 20.21 31.01
C SER A 321 6.24 19.27 32.20
N VAL A 322 6.32 19.83 33.41
CA VAL A 322 6.46 19.03 34.64
C VAL A 322 5.11 18.40 35.00
N VAL A 323 5.07 17.08 35.12
CA VAL A 323 3.92 16.33 35.63
C VAL A 323 4.15 16.01 37.10
N SER A 324 3.24 16.42 37.98
CA SER A 324 3.39 16.24 39.43
C SER A 324 3.23 14.77 39.83
N LYS A 325 3.81 14.40 40.98
CA LYS A 325 3.66 13.05 41.53
C LYS A 325 2.21 12.66 41.76
N ASP A 326 1.41 13.58 42.30
CA ASP A 326 -0.01 13.34 42.59
C ASP A 326 -0.81 13.06 41.32
N GLU A 327 -0.52 13.78 40.24
CA GLU A 327 -1.15 13.56 38.93
C GLU A 327 -0.79 12.18 38.36
N ILE A 328 0.46 11.74 38.55
CA ILE A 328 0.90 10.41 38.14
C ILE A 328 0.18 9.33 38.94
N PHE A 329 0.08 9.47 40.27
CA PHE A 329 -0.61 8.51 41.12
C PHE A 329 -2.08 8.37 40.74
N ALA A 330 -2.79 9.49 40.55
CA ALA A 330 -4.19 9.49 40.17
C ALA A 330 -4.45 8.77 38.83
N GLN A 331 -3.56 8.93 37.84
CA GLN A 331 -3.74 8.35 36.51
C GLN A 331 -3.32 6.87 36.42
N VAL A 332 -2.22 6.50 37.08
CA VAL A 332 -1.62 5.16 36.96
C VAL A 332 -2.27 4.18 37.96
N TRP A 333 -2.71 4.65 39.12
CA TRP A 333 -3.43 3.91 40.15
C TRP A 333 -4.76 4.60 40.51
N PRO A 334 -5.76 4.60 39.59
CA PRO A 334 -7.05 5.25 39.83
C PRO A 334 -7.90 4.53 40.88
N GLU A 335 -7.69 3.23 41.06
CA GLU A 335 -8.33 2.43 42.10
C GLU A 335 -7.56 2.63 43.40
N LYS A 336 -8.19 3.29 44.38
CA LYS A 336 -7.87 3.03 45.77
C LYS A 336 -8.22 1.57 46.00
N SER A 337 -7.24 0.67 45.99
CA SER A 337 -7.45 -0.70 46.41
C SER A 337 -7.73 -0.69 47.92
N GLU A 338 -8.99 -0.42 48.28
CA GLU A 338 -9.56 -0.85 49.55
C GLU A 338 -9.69 -2.38 49.48
N ASP A 339 -8.56 -3.06 49.65
CA ASP A 339 -8.63 -4.48 49.96
C ASP A 339 -9.29 -4.65 51.32
N VAL A 340 -10.14 -5.66 51.42
CA VAL A 340 -11.04 -6.05 52.52
C VAL A 340 -10.30 -6.35 53.85
N THR A 341 -9.00 -6.06 53.94
CA THR A 341 -8.13 -6.31 55.10
C THR A 341 -7.60 -5.06 55.80
N GLY A 342 -8.03 -3.85 55.41
CA GLY A 342 -7.73 -2.62 56.17
C GLY A 342 -6.25 -2.21 56.18
N LYS A 343 -5.42 -2.79 55.31
CA LYS A 343 -4.08 -2.29 55.00
C LYS A 343 -4.14 -1.46 53.73
N SER A 344 -3.85 -0.17 53.86
CA SER A 344 -3.79 0.77 52.76
C SER A 344 -2.56 0.48 51.89
N ASP A 345 -2.74 -0.29 50.82
CA ASP A 345 -1.81 -0.38 49.70
C ASP A 345 -1.86 0.93 48.87
N LEU A 346 -1.61 2.06 49.54
CA LEU A 346 -1.40 3.33 48.88
C LEU A 346 -0.06 3.23 48.12
N PRO A 347 -0.04 3.54 46.82
CA PRO A 347 1.19 3.47 46.05
C PRO A 347 2.23 4.43 46.65
N THR A 348 3.37 3.88 47.05
CA THR A 348 4.45 4.63 47.69
C THR A 348 5.32 5.34 46.65
N ASP A 349 6.05 6.37 47.09
CA ASP A 349 7.09 7.03 46.28
C ASP A 349 8.09 6.02 45.69
N TRP A 350 8.39 4.94 46.43
CA TRP A 350 9.25 3.86 45.97
C TRP A 350 8.67 3.13 44.74
N ALA A 351 7.36 2.88 44.70
CA ALA A 351 6.70 2.24 43.57
C ALA A 351 6.72 3.13 42.31
N LEU A 352 6.59 4.46 42.51
CA LEU A 352 6.72 5.43 41.42
C LEU A 352 8.15 5.46 40.88
N ASP A 353 9.16 5.50 41.76
CA ASP A 353 10.57 5.51 41.35
C ASP A 353 10.96 4.22 40.61
N ALA A 354 10.46 3.06 41.06
CA ALA A 354 10.65 1.79 40.37
C ALA A 354 9.97 1.77 38.99
N LEU A 355 8.79 2.37 38.84
CA LEU A 355 8.09 2.49 37.56
C LEU A 355 8.84 3.41 36.59
N ILE A 356 9.29 4.57 37.07
CA ILE A 356 10.08 5.52 36.28
C ILE A 356 11.41 4.90 35.86
N TYR A 357 12.08 4.18 36.76
CA TYR A 357 13.32 3.48 36.45
C TYR A 357 13.14 2.41 35.38
N ARG A 358 12.09 1.58 35.49
CA ARG A 358 11.74 0.58 34.46
C ARG A 358 11.44 1.23 33.13
N LEU A 359 10.67 2.33 33.14
CA LEU A 359 10.36 3.09 31.93
C LEU A 359 11.64 3.66 31.30
N ARG A 360 12.50 4.37 32.06
CA ARG A 360 13.80 4.89 31.60
C ARG A 360 14.69 3.83 30.97
N LYS A 361 14.74 2.64 31.55
CA LYS A 361 15.54 1.51 31.03
C LYS A 361 14.88 0.75 29.89
N HIS A 362 13.59 1.00 29.62
CA HIS A 362 12.87 0.27 28.60
C HIS A 362 13.48 0.55 27.21
N PRO A 363 13.76 -0.49 26.40
CA PRO A 363 14.39 -0.32 25.08
C PRO A 363 13.69 0.70 24.17
N PHE A 364 12.38 0.81 24.29
CA PHE A 364 11.56 1.80 23.59
C PHE A 364 11.98 3.25 23.85
N MET A 365 12.32 3.61 25.09
CA MET A 365 12.70 4.98 25.43
C MET A 365 14.01 5.36 24.74
N LYS A 366 14.97 4.43 24.75
CA LYS A 366 16.25 4.60 24.06
C LYS A 366 16.09 4.66 22.55
N ALA A 367 15.26 3.78 21.97
CA ALA A 367 15.06 3.72 20.52
C ALA A 367 14.40 4.97 19.93
N ASN A 368 13.66 5.72 20.74
CA ASN A 368 12.93 6.93 20.31
C ASN A 368 13.50 8.22 20.89
N ASN A 369 14.70 8.17 21.49
CA ASN A 369 15.39 9.29 22.13
C ASN A 369 14.54 10.03 23.18
N TYR A 370 13.73 9.29 23.94
CA TYR A 370 12.98 9.86 25.05
C TYR A 370 13.80 9.86 26.33
N ILE A 371 13.88 11.01 26.98
CA ILE A 371 14.56 11.21 28.26
C ILE A 371 13.53 11.65 29.30
N ILE A 372 13.51 10.98 30.45
CA ILE A 372 12.69 11.38 31.60
C ILE A 372 13.60 12.06 32.62
N GLU A 373 13.41 13.35 32.82
CA GLU A 373 14.11 14.14 33.82
C GLU A 373 13.35 14.15 35.16
N SER A 374 14.09 14.07 36.25
CA SER A 374 13.55 14.18 37.60
C SER A 374 13.63 15.63 38.08
N GLN A 375 12.48 16.24 38.35
CA GLN A 375 12.41 17.55 38.99
C GLN A 375 12.27 17.35 40.50
N LYS A 376 13.32 17.71 41.26
CA LYS A 376 13.44 17.41 42.69
C LYS A 376 12.17 17.84 43.45
N LYS A 377 11.56 16.90 44.18
CA LYS A 377 10.36 17.09 45.02
C LYS A 377 9.08 17.52 44.29
N VAL A 378 9.09 17.67 42.97
CA VAL A 378 7.92 18.15 42.20
C VAL A 378 7.35 17.04 41.32
N GLY A 379 8.18 16.37 40.52
CA GLY A 379 7.68 15.37 39.59
C GLY A 379 8.66 15.04 38.47
N TYR A 380 8.11 14.76 37.28
CA TYR A 380 8.85 14.22 36.14
C TYR A 380 8.49 14.95 34.84
N THR A 381 9.49 15.12 33.97
CA THR A 381 9.32 15.74 32.64
C THR A 381 9.82 14.78 31.57
N LEU A 382 9.08 14.66 30.47
CA LEU A 382 9.51 13.90 29.30
C LEU A 382 9.98 14.84 28.20
N ILE A 383 11.19 14.59 27.71
CA ILE A 383 11.85 15.34 26.63
C ILE A 383 12.19 14.34 25.51
N GLN A 384 12.12 14.80 24.25
CA GLN A 384 12.58 14.04 23.09
C GLN A 384 13.77 14.77 22.48
N THR A 385 14.93 14.11 22.44
CA THR A 385 16.19 14.65 21.90
C THR A 385 16.44 14.27 20.45
#